data_AF-A0A806JB39-F1
#
_entry.id   AF-A0A806JB39-F1
#
_cell.length_a   1.000
_cell.length_b   1.000
_cell.length_c   1.000
_cell.angle_alpha   90.00
_cell.angle_beta   90.00
_cell.angle_gamma   90.00
#
_symmetry.space_group_name_H-M   'P 1'
#
loop_
_entity.id
_entity.type
_entity.pdbx_description
1 polymer ?
#
loop_
_entity_poly.entity_id
_entity_poly.type
_entity_poly.pdbx_seq_one_letter_code
_entity_poly.pdbx_strand_id
1 'polypeptide(L)'
;MKGYLLDTNYLIYLADPNANPTKKAEVLQDLALKLEDPETLLFLTPLIRYEVLRGVEWDNIEKLNTLKSALKAFQTIDINDDIADLARNLFRLDKANQKMEVKRLLKSINLICFTLQQLKKMI
;
A
#
# COMPACT_ATOMS: atom_id res chain seq x y z
N MET A 1 16.41 -0.96 10.26
CA MET A 1 15.44 -0.20 9.46
C MET A 1 14.60 -1.12 8.58
N LYS A 2 13.39 -1.47 9.02
CA LYS A 2 12.43 -2.29 8.25
C LYS A 2 11.47 -1.39 7.48
N GLY A 3 11.19 -1.71 6.21
CA GLY A 3 10.22 -0.98 5.40
C GLY A 3 9.00 -1.85 5.12
N TYR A 4 7.80 -1.30 5.33
CA TYR A 4 6.54 -1.99 5.02
C TYR A 4 5.71 -1.16 4.06
N LEU A 5 5.34 -1.74 2.92
CA LEU A 5 4.30 -1.19 2.06
C LEU A 5 2.95 -1.67 2.57
N LEU A 6 2.10 -0.75 3.01
CA LEU A 6 0.78 -1.08 3.55
C LEU A 6 -0.22 -1.31 2.41
N ASP A 7 -1.05 -2.34 2.55
CA ASP A 7 -2.11 -2.62 1.58
C ASP A 7 -3.40 -1.83 1.86
N THR A 8 -4.26 -1.76 0.87
CA THR A 8 -5.53 -1.04 0.92
C THR A 8 -6.46 -1.55 2.03
N ASN A 9 -6.58 -2.86 2.21
CA ASN A 9 -7.48 -3.44 3.22
C ASN A 9 -7.00 -3.13 4.64
N TYR A 10 -5.69 -3.18 4.85
CA TYR A 10 -5.04 -2.81 6.10
C TYR A 10 -5.40 -1.38 6.51
N LEU A 11 -5.30 -0.45 5.58
CA LEU A 11 -5.62 0.97 5.81
C LEU A 11 -7.11 1.20 6.04
N ILE A 12 -7.98 0.48 5.32
CA ILE A 12 -9.43 0.54 5.55
C ILE A 12 -9.76 0.06 6.96
N TYR A 13 -9.19 -1.06 7.42
CA TYR A 13 -9.45 -1.55 8.78
C TYR A 13 -8.92 -0.62 9.86
N LEU A 14 -7.78 0.07 9.62
CA LEU A 14 -7.28 1.08 10.55
C LEU A 14 -8.20 2.30 10.65
N ALA A 15 -8.63 2.82 9.50
CA ALA A 15 -9.19 4.17 9.44
C ALA A 15 -10.73 4.22 9.38
N ASP A 16 -11.41 3.13 9.02
CA ASP A 16 -12.87 3.06 9.05
C ASP A 16 -13.37 2.82 10.49
N PRO A 17 -14.19 3.73 11.08
CA PRO A 17 -14.79 3.50 12.39
C PRO A 17 -15.77 2.32 12.40
N ASN A 18 -16.37 2.00 11.25
CA ASN A 18 -17.34 0.91 11.10
C ASN A 18 -16.70 -0.40 10.62
N ALA A 19 -15.36 -0.47 10.57
CA ALA A 19 -14.65 -1.70 10.27
C ALA A 19 -15.01 -2.83 11.25
N ASN A 20 -14.90 -4.08 10.78
CA ASN A 20 -15.07 -5.25 11.64
C ASN A 20 -14.13 -5.15 12.86
N PRO A 21 -14.66 -5.17 14.11
CA PRO A 21 -13.85 -4.93 15.30
C PRO A 21 -12.70 -5.93 15.49
N THR A 22 -12.92 -7.21 15.19
CA THR A 22 -11.90 -8.26 15.31
C THR A 22 -10.75 -8.01 14.34
N LYS A 23 -11.05 -7.77 13.06
CA LYS A 23 -10.01 -7.47 12.07
C LYS A 23 -9.27 -6.16 12.36
N LYS A 24 -10.00 -5.16 12.86
CA LYS A 24 -9.39 -3.89 13.29
C LYS A 24 -8.41 -4.11 14.45
N ALA A 25 -8.76 -4.94 15.43
CA ALA A 25 -7.86 -5.30 16.53
C ALA A 25 -6.61 -6.04 16.04
N GLU A 26 -6.76 -7.01 15.13
CA GLU A 26 -5.62 -7.72 14.51
C GLU A 26 -4.67 -6.77 13.79
N VAL A 27 -5.21 -5.86 12.99
CA VAL A 27 -4.44 -4.86 12.23
C VAL A 27 -3.75 -3.86 13.17
N LEU A 28 -4.40 -3.42 14.24
CA LEU A 28 -3.79 -2.55 15.24
C LEU A 28 -2.66 -3.25 16.02
N GLN A 29 -2.84 -4.52 16.37
CA GLN A 29 -1.81 -5.31 17.03
C GLN A 29 -0.59 -5.50 16.12
N ASP A 30 -0.81 -5.86 14.86
CA ASP A 30 0.28 -5.99 13.88
C ASP A 30 0.97 -4.64 13.61
N LEU A 31 0.23 -3.52 13.58
CA LEU A 31 0.82 -2.19 13.47
C LEU A 31 1.69 -1.86 14.68
N ALA A 32 1.22 -2.16 15.89
CA ALA A 32 1.96 -1.94 17.12
C ALA A 32 3.28 -2.72 17.11
N LEU A 33 3.25 -4.00 16.72
CA LEU A 33 4.45 -4.84 16.57
C LEU A 33 5.44 -4.28 15.55
N LYS A 34 4.96 -3.75 14.42
CA LYS A 34 5.83 -3.10 13.42
C LYS A 34 6.50 -1.85 13.98
N LEU A 35 5.79 -1.09 14.80
CA LEU A 35 6.26 0.16 15.41
C LEU A 35 7.13 -0.05 16.66
N GLU A 36 7.32 -1.28 17.14
CA GLU A 36 8.30 -1.57 18.21
C GLU A 36 9.73 -1.24 17.79
N ASP A 37 10.04 -1.37 16.49
CA ASP A 37 11.29 -0.86 15.92
C ASP A 37 11.10 0.62 15.54
N PRO A 38 11.79 1.57 16.22
CA PRO A 38 11.64 3.00 15.94
C PRO A 38 12.18 3.39 14.55
N GLU A 39 12.99 2.53 13.94
CA GLU A 39 13.49 2.68 12.57
C GLU A 39 12.55 2.04 11.54
N THR A 40 11.34 1.64 11.93
CA THR A 40 10.35 1.14 10.99
C THR A 40 9.79 2.29 10.15
N LEU A 41 9.83 2.10 8.84
CA LEU A 41 9.24 3.02 7.87
C LEU A 41 8.00 2.38 7.24
N LEU A 42 6.89 3.12 7.24
CA LEU A 42 5.60 2.69 6.69
C LEU A 42 5.28 3.49 5.43
N PHE A 43 4.97 2.79 4.34
CA PHE A 43 4.81 3.37 3.02
C PHE A 43 3.44 3.14 2.41
N LEU A 44 3.07 4.07 1.53
CA LEU A 44 1.95 3.99 0.60
C LEU A 44 2.43 4.28 -0.83
N THR A 45 1.63 3.90 -1.82
CA THR A 45 1.75 4.43 -3.19
C THR A 45 0.53 5.31 -3.51
N PRO A 46 0.63 6.21 -4.51
CA PRO A 46 -0.53 6.93 -5.02
C PRO A 46 -1.68 6.01 -5.45
N LEU A 47 -1.37 4.80 -5.94
CA LEU A 47 -2.37 3.79 -6.30
C LEU A 47 -3.11 3.26 -5.07
N ILE A 48 -2.39 2.88 -4.01
CA ILE A 48 -3.02 2.44 -2.75
C ILE A 48 -3.88 3.56 -2.16
N ARG A 49 -3.38 4.80 -2.17
CA ARG A 49 -4.14 5.98 -1.75
C ARG A 49 -5.44 6.11 -2.55
N TYR A 50 -5.38 5.98 -3.86
CA TYR A 50 -6.56 5.99 -4.72
C TYR A 50 -7.53 4.87 -4.37
N GLU A 51 -7.04 3.65 -4.15
CA GLU A 51 -7.87 2.49 -3.80
C GLU A 51 -8.60 2.64 -2.46
N VAL A 52 -7.95 3.24 -1.46
CA VAL A 52 -8.60 3.53 -0.16
C VAL A 52 -9.70 4.58 -0.32
N LEU A 53 -9.43 5.65 -1.08
CA LEU A 53 -10.34 6.79 -1.18
C LEU A 53 -11.51 6.56 -2.14
N ARG A 54 -11.35 5.75 -3.20
CA ARG A 54 -12.42 5.46 -4.17
C ARG A 54 -13.59 4.68 -3.60
N GLY A 55 -13.42 4.04 -2.45
CA GLY A 55 -14.47 3.26 -1.78
C GLY A 55 -15.39 4.11 -0.89
N VAL A 56 -15.20 5.42 -0.86
CA VAL A 56 -16.05 6.36 -0.10
C VAL A 56 -17.12 6.93 -1.03
N GLU A 57 -18.38 6.84 -0.60
CA GLU A 57 -19.51 7.47 -1.31
C GLU A 57 -19.31 8.97 -1.48
N TRP A 58 -19.83 9.51 -2.58
CA TRP A 58 -19.62 10.89 -3.01
C TRP A 58 -20.05 11.93 -1.96
N ASP A 59 -21.15 11.67 -1.26
CA ASP A 59 -21.75 12.54 -0.25
C ASP A 59 -21.14 12.37 1.15
N ASN A 60 -20.36 11.31 1.39
CA ASN A 60 -19.74 11.03 2.68
C ASN A 60 -18.41 11.77 2.86
N ILE A 61 -18.50 13.11 2.91
CA ILE A 61 -17.37 14.02 3.02
C ILE A 61 -16.60 13.81 4.34
N GLU A 62 -17.30 13.49 5.43
CA GLU A 62 -16.69 13.25 6.74
C GLU A 62 -15.76 12.04 6.69
N LYS A 63 -16.23 10.89 6.19
CA LYS A 63 -15.40 9.69 6.02
C LYS A 63 -14.23 9.96 5.09
N LEU A 64 -14.45 10.68 3.99
CA LEU A 64 -13.40 11.04 3.05
C LEU A 64 -12.27 11.85 3.74
N ASN A 65 -12.64 12.85 4.55
CA ASN A 65 -11.67 13.69 5.25
C ASN A 65 -10.93 12.94 6.37
N THR A 66 -11.61 12.03 7.08
CA THR A 66 -10.99 11.14 8.06
C THR A 66 -9.94 10.25 7.42
N LEU A 67 -10.28 9.56 6.32
CA LEU A 67 -9.33 8.73 5.59
C LEU A 67 -8.17 9.56 5.01
N LYS A 68 -8.45 10.71 4.39
CA LYS A 68 -7.40 11.59 3.85
C LYS A 68 -6.41 12.04 4.92
N SER A 69 -6.88 12.33 6.12
CA SER A 69 -6.05 12.75 7.25
C SER A 69 -5.20 11.60 7.77
N ALA A 70 -5.79 10.41 7.95
CA ALA A 70 -5.05 9.21 8.35
C ALA A 70 -3.93 8.86 7.36
N LEU A 71 -4.21 8.96 6.06
CA LEU A 71 -3.22 8.64 5.02
C LEU A 71 -2.04 9.63 4.94
N LYS A 72 -2.12 10.82 5.57
CA LYS A 72 -0.99 11.77 5.64
C LYS A 72 0.11 11.32 6.59
N ALA A 73 -0.18 10.40 7.50
CA ALA A 73 0.79 9.88 8.47
C ALA A 73 1.83 8.95 7.85
N PHE A 74 1.63 8.50 6.60
CA PHE A 74 2.50 7.55 5.93
C PHE A 74 3.34 8.21 4.84
N GLN A 75 4.55 7.69 4.65
CA GLN A 75 5.42 8.15 3.57
C GLN A 75 4.86 7.61 2.23
N THR A 76 4.78 8.47 1.22
CA THR A 76 4.34 8.05 -0.13
C THR A 76 5.56 7.79 -1.02
N ILE A 77 5.56 6.65 -1.69
CA ILE A 77 6.51 6.32 -2.76
C ILE A 77 5.84 6.70 -4.08
N ASP A 78 6.35 7.75 -4.72
CA ASP A 78 5.89 8.16 -6.04
C ASP A 78 6.27 7.12 -7.09
N ILE A 79 5.35 6.89 -8.03
CA ILE A 79 5.57 6.00 -9.17
C ILE A 79 6.05 6.87 -10.33
N ASN A 80 7.34 6.77 -10.65
CA ASN A 80 7.97 7.45 -11.79
C ASN A 80 8.17 6.48 -12.97
N ASP A 81 8.72 6.97 -14.07
CA ASP A 81 8.94 6.19 -15.29
C ASP A 81 9.83 4.96 -15.04
N ASP A 82 10.88 5.07 -14.21
CA ASP A 82 11.75 3.94 -13.88
C ASP A 82 11.00 2.80 -13.17
N ILE A 83 10.17 3.16 -12.19
CA ILE A 83 9.32 2.21 -11.45
C ILE A 83 8.30 1.58 -12.40
N ALA A 84 7.68 2.39 -13.26
CA ALA A 84 6.69 1.94 -14.22
C ALA A 84 7.29 0.98 -15.27
N ASP A 85 8.50 1.29 -15.77
CA ASP A 85 9.21 0.48 -16.74
C ASP A 85 9.68 -0.86 -16.17
N LEU A 86 10.15 -0.85 -14.91
CA LEU A 86 10.46 -2.08 -14.21
C LEU A 86 9.19 -2.93 -14.00
N ALA A 87 8.06 -2.29 -13.66
CA ALA A 87 6.76 -2.97 -13.55
C ALA A 87 6.26 -3.57 -14.84
N ARG A 88 6.40 -2.86 -15.94
CA ARG A 88 6.13 -3.38 -17.27
C ARG A 88 7.00 -4.60 -17.55
N ASN A 89 8.31 -4.55 -17.27
CA ASN A 89 9.22 -5.64 -17.59
C ASN A 89 8.92 -6.90 -16.77
N LEU A 90 8.64 -6.77 -15.47
CA LEU A 90 8.24 -7.91 -14.63
C LEU A 90 6.90 -8.51 -15.08
N PHE A 91 5.92 -7.67 -15.42
CA PHE A 91 4.66 -8.17 -15.99
C PHE A 91 4.87 -8.92 -17.30
N ARG A 92 5.72 -8.40 -18.21
CA ARG A 92 6.07 -9.05 -19.47
C ARG A 92 6.74 -10.41 -19.25
N LEU A 93 7.65 -10.49 -18.28
CA LEU A 93 8.33 -11.73 -17.90
C LEU A 93 7.33 -12.77 -17.37
N ASP A 94 6.45 -12.40 -16.45
CA ASP A 94 5.43 -13.30 -15.91
C ASP A 94 4.45 -13.80 -16.99
N LYS A 95 4.06 -12.91 -17.91
CA LYS A 95 3.20 -13.27 -19.06
C LYS A 95 3.90 -14.25 -20.01
N ALA A 96 5.19 -14.01 -20.31
CA ALA A 96 5.99 -14.91 -21.14
C ALA A 96 6.11 -16.31 -20.52
N ASN A 97 6.17 -16.39 -19.19
CA ASN A 97 6.18 -17.64 -18.44
C ASN A 97 4.80 -18.30 -18.28
N GLN A 98 3.74 -17.78 -18.93
CA GLN A 98 2.35 -18.26 -18.86
C GLN A 98 1.79 -18.38 -17.43
N LYS A 99 2.28 -17.54 -16.50
CA LYS A 99 1.95 -17.64 -15.06
C LYS A 99 0.82 -16.71 -14.59
N MET A 100 0.05 -16.02 -15.46
CA MET A 100 -0.86 -14.97 -14.98
C MET A 100 -2.29 -14.85 -15.56
N GLU A 101 -3.22 -14.62 -14.61
CA GLU A 101 -4.51 -13.93 -14.74
C GLU A 101 -4.37 -12.40 -14.59
N VAL A 102 -5.28 -11.64 -15.21
CA VAL A 102 -5.25 -10.17 -15.43
C VAL A 102 -5.20 -9.31 -14.15
N LYS A 103 -5.68 -9.80 -12.99
CA LYS A 103 -5.72 -9.03 -11.72
C LYS A 103 -4.35 -8.69 -11.11
N ARG A 104 -3.24 -9.18 -11.66
CA ARG A 104 -1.90 -9.04 -11.05
C ARG A 104 -1.13 -7.77 -11.41
N LEU A 105 -1.48 -6.99 -12.44
CA LEU A 105 -0.69 -5.82 -12.85
C LEU A 105 -0.52 -4.77 -11.73
N LEU A 106 -1.61 -4.45 -11.01
CA LEU A 106 -1.56 -3.54 -9.85
C LEU A 106 -0.73 -4.12 -8.69
N LYS A 107 -0.81 -5.44 -8.47
CA LYS A 107 0.05 -6.14 -7.50
C LYS A 107 1.52 -6.08 -7.91
N SER A 108 1.82 -6.20 -9.20
CA SER A 108 3.19 -6.09 -9.73
C SER A 108 3.78 -4.72 -9.47
N ILE A 109 3.03 -3.63 -9.70
CA ILE A 109 3.51 -2.26 -9.41
C ILE A 109 3.80 -2.07 -7.91
N ASN A 110 2.88 -2.50 -7.03
CA ASN A 110 3.10 -2.41 -5.58
C ASN A 110 4.28 -3.28 -5.12
N LEU A 111 4.41 -4.50 -5.66
CA LEU A 111 5.55 -5.38 -5.37
C LEU A 111 6.89 -4.74 -5.77
N ILE A 112 6.89 -3.95 -6.84
CA ILE A 112 8.10 -3.32 -7.36
C ILE A 112 8.48 -2.06 -6.61
N CYS A 113 7.49 -1.27 -6.20
CA CYS A 113 7.72 -0.18 -5.26
C CYS A 113 8.37 -0.72 -3.98
N PHE A 114 7.90 -1.88 -3.49
CA PHE A 114 8.49 -2.55 -2.33
C PHE A 114 9.92 -3.05 -2.60
N THR A 115 10.18 -3.73 -3.72
CA THR A 115 11.53 -4.27 -4.02
C THR A 115 12.55 -3.17 -4.32
N LEU A 116 12.18 -2.12 -5.04
CA LEU A 116 13.06 -0.96 -5.29
C LEU A 116 13.43 -0.23 -4.01
N GLN A 117 12.55 -0.25 -3.01
CA GLN A 117 12.87 0.33 -1.71
C GLN A 117 13.86 -0.52 -0.91
N GLN A 118 13.81 -1.86 -1.02
CA GLN A 118 14.83 -2.72 -0.42
C GLN A 118 16.18 -2.55 -1.14
N LEU A 119 16.16 -2.33 -2.47
CA LEU A 119 17.37 -2.14 -3.29
C LEU A 119 18.03 -0.78 -3.08
N LYS A 120 17.26 0.32 -2.94
CA LYS A 120 17.80 1.66 -2.61
C LYS A 120 18.47 1.74 -1.22
N LYS A 121 18.40 0.68 -0.40
CA LYS A 121 19.02 0.59 0.93
C LYS A 121 20.31 -0.24 0.94
N MET A 122 20.69 -0.88 -0.17
CA MET A 122 21.92 -1.66 -0.31
C MET A 122 23.08 -0.88 -0.96
N ILE A 123 22.86 0.38 -1.31
CA ILE A 123 23.82 1.33 -1.86
C ILE A 123 23.89 2.50 -0.87
#